data_AF-A0A529X2J9-F1
#
_entry.id   AF-A0A529X2J9-F1
#
_cell.length_a   1.000
_cell.length_b   1.000
_cell.length_c   1.000
_cell.angle_alpha   90.00
_cell.angle_beta   90.00
_cell.angle_gamma   90.00
#
_symmetry.space_group_name_H-M   'P 1'
#
loop_
_entity.id
_entity.type
_entity.pdbx_description
1 polymer ?
#
loop_
_entity_poly.entity_id
_entity_poly.type
_entity_poly.pdbx_seq_one_letter_code
_entity_poly.pdbx_strand_id
1 'polypeptide(L)' 'MTRTDDVVTLSFKPLEKMASLPASAREYDWWWANEDPETTTHVQCKSWQAAGFDADVDRARGIVTFKRKTARG' A
#
# COMPACT_ATOMS: atom_id res chain seq x y z
N MET A 1 22.05 0.00 -13.21
CA MET A 1 21.87 -0.90 -12.04
C MET A 1 20.39 -0.91 -11.74
N THR A 2 19.65 -1.92 -12.16
CA THR A 2 18.21 -2.03 -11.91
C THR A 2 18.00 -2.17 -10.41
N ARG A 3 17.60 -1.09 -9.75
CA ARG A 3 17.46 -1.02 -8.31
C ARG A 3 16.25 -1.90 -7.94
N THR A 4 16.47 -3.02 -7.28
CA THR A 4 15.40 -3.96 -6.86
C THR A 4 14.47 -3.38 -5.77
N ASP A 5 14.52 -2.06 -5.56
CA ASP A 5 13.86 -1.29 -4.50
C ASP A 5 12.53 -0.66 -4.98
N ASP A 6 12.09 -1.00 -6.19
CA ASP A 6 10.85 -0.50 -6.77
C ASP A 6 9.62 -1.32 -6.32
N VAL A 7 9.81 -2.46 -5.65
CA VAL A 7 8.71 -3.32 -5.18
C VAL A 7 9.01 -3.87 -3.79
N VAL A 8 8.10 -3.63 -2.84
CA VAL A 8 8.19 -4.13 -1.46
C VAL A 8 6.95 -4.95 -1.14
N THR A 9 7.11 -6.23 -0.84
CA THR A 9 6.00 -7.11 -0.45
C THR A 9 6.05 -7.38 1.06
N LEU A 10 4.95 -7.13 1.75
CA LEU A 10 4.80 -7.34 3.19
C LEU A 10 3.53 -8.12 3.49
N SER A 11 3.58 -9.01 4.47
CA SER A 11 2.39 -9.68 4.99
C SER A 11 1.66 -8.81 6.02
N PHE A 12 0.38 -9.06 6.28
CA PHE A 12 -0.38 -8.30 7.27
C PHE A 12 0.20 -8.41 8.68
N LYS A 13 0.68 -9.60 9.08
CA LYS A 13 1.29 -9.81 10.41
C LYS A 13 2.46 -8.84 10.72
N PRO A 14 3.49 -8.71 9.88
CA PRO A 14 4.56 -7.75 10.11
C PRO A 14 4.07 -6.30 9.97
N LEU A 15 3.13 -6.01 9.06
CA LEU A 15 2.55 -4.67 8.96
C LEU A 15 1.83 -4.24 10.23
N GLU A 16 1.06 -5.13 10.85
CA GLU A 16 0.36 -4.86 12.12
C GLU A 16 1.29 -4.54 13.27
N LYS A 17 2.50 -5.09 13.25
CA LYS A 17 3.53 -4.76 14.24
C LYS A 17 4.12 -3.37 14.03
N MET A 18 4.08 -2.86 12.80
CA MET A 18 4.60 -1.52 12.44
C MET A 18 3.52 -0.45 12.56
N ALA A 19 2.29 -0.75 12.12
CA ALA A 19 1.14 0.10 12.16
C ALA A 19 -0.11 -0.76 12.42
N SER A 20 -0.88 -0.41 13.46
CA SER A 20 -2.10 -1.15 13.79
C SER A 20 -3.07 -1.12 12.62
N LEU A 21 -3.26 -2.27 11.94
CA LEU A 21 -4.16 -2.37 10.79
C LEU A 21 -5.60 -2.59 11.26
N PRO A 22 -6.56 -1.75 10.86
CA PRO A 22 -7.96 -1.96 11.18
C PRO A 22 -8.51 -3.22 10.50
N ALA A 23 -9.62 -3.75 11.02
CA ALA A 23 -10.31 -4.91 10.42
C ALA A 23 -10.64 -4.68 8.94
N SER A 24 -11.01 -3.45 8.57
CA SER A 24 -11.28 -3.06 7.18
C SER A 24 -10.12 -3.33 6.22
N ALA A 25 -8.87 -3.26 6.68
CA ALA A 25 -7.71 -3.56 5.85
C ALA A 25 -7.62 -5.05 5.47
N ARG A 26 -8.27 -5.93 6.24
CA ARG A 26 -8.34 -7.37 5.98
C ARG A 26 -9.61 -7.75 5.24
N GLU A 27 -10.69 -7.04 5.52
CA GLU A 27 -12.02 -7.36 5.00
C GLU A 27 -12.22 -6.83 3.59
N TYR A 28 -11.55 -5.73 3.22
CA TYR A 28 -11.84 -5.00 2.00
C TYR A 28 -10.61 -4.62 1.18
N ASP A 29 -10.62 -4.97 -0.11
CA ASP A 29 -9.58 -4.54 -1.05
C ASP A 29 -9.57 -3.03 -1.25
N TRP A 30 -10.75 -2.38 -1.20
CA TRP A 30 -10.87 -0.93 -1.36
C TRP A 30 -10.10 -0.14 -0.31
N TRP A 31 -9.83 -0.74 0.86
CA TRP A 31 -9.01 -0.11 1.90
C TRP A 31 -7.58 0.18 1.41
N TRP A 32 -7.07 -0.63 0.49
CA TRP A 32 -5.74 -0.53 -0.12
C TRP A 32 -5.76 0.20 -1.47
N ALA A 33 -6.91 0.70 -1.91
CA ALA A 33 -7.04 1.35 -3.21
C ALA A 33 -6.20 2.64 -3.26
N ASN A 34 -5.50 2.87 -4.37
CA ASN A 34 -4.71 4.08 -4.58
C ASN A 34 -5.62 5.20 -5.11
N GLU A 35 -6.43 5.76 -4.22
CA GLU A 35 -7.29 6.89 -4.54
C GLU A 35 -6.50 8.18 -4.72
N ASP A 36 -7.01 9.12 -5.53
CA ASP A 36 -6.36 10.40 -5.74
C ASP A 36 -6.13 11.14 -4.41
N PRO A 37 -4.87 11.42 -4.03
CA PRO A 37 -4.54 12.03 -2.74
C PRO A 37 -5.12 13.44 -2.58
N GLU A 38 -5.44 14.09 -3.70
CA GLU A 38 -6.03 15.43 -3.79
C GLU A 38 -7.54 15.45 -3.48
N THR A 39 -8.24 14.34 -3.72
CA THR A 39 -9.70 14.23 -3.55
C THR A 39 -10.12 13.27 -2.45
N THR A 40 -9.27 12.30 -2.09
CA THR A 40 -9.57 11.33 -1.04
C THR A 40 -9.42 11.92 0.37
N THR A 41 -10.36 11.58 1.25
CA THR A 41 -10.29 11.82 2.69
C THR A 41 -9.61 10.66 3.42
N HIS A 42 -9.34 9.55 2.74
CA HIS A 42 -8.73 8.35 3.31
C HIS A 42 -7.22 8.58 3.54
N VAL A 43 -6.84 8.72 4.81
CA VAL A 43 -5.47 9.03 5.20
C VAL A 43 -4.50 7.86 4.94
N GLN A 44 -4.98 6.61 4.95
CA GLN A 44 -4.09 5.46 4.77
C GLN A 44 -3.40 5.48 3.40
N CYS A 45 -4.15 5.79 2.33
CA CYS A 45 -3.62 5.78 0.97
C CYS A 45 -2.65 6.92 0.72
N LYS A 46 -2.76 8.02 1.49
CA LYS A 46 -1.83 9.15 1.42
C LYS A 46 -0.44 8.76 1.90
N SER A 47 -0.29 7.86 2.86
CA SER A 47 1.02 7.51 3.42
C SER A 47 1.95 6.88 2.38
N TRP A 48 1.50 5.83 1.68
CA TRP A 48 2.33 5.20 0.65
C TRP A 48 2.40 6.03 -0.63
N GLN A 49 1.33 6.73 -1.01
CA GLN A 49 1.36 7.60 -2.19
C GLN A 49 2.25 8.83 -2.01
N ALA A 50 2.30 9.44 -0.82
CA ALA A 50 3.25 10.51 -0.51
C ALA A 50 4.69 10.01 -0.54
N ALA A 51 4.92 8.72 -0.21
CA ALA A 51 6.21 8.07 -0.39
C ALA A 51 6.49 7.67 -1.85
N GLY A 52 5.55 7.90 -2.77
CA GLY A 52 5.69 7.56 -4.19
C GLY A 52 5.47 6.08 -4.49
N PHE A 53 4.62 5.39 -3.74
CA PHE A 53 4.26 3.99 -3.96
C PHE A 53 2.74 3.84 -4.20
N ASP A 54 2.37 2.81 -4.93
CA ASP A 54 1.01 2.27 -5.10
C ASP A 54 0.93 0.93 -4.35
N ALA A 55 -0.17 0.68 -3.63
CA ALA A 55 -0.43 -0.57 -2.94
C ALA A 55 -1.24 -1.55 -3.80
N ASP A 56 -0.88 -2.83 -3.73
CA ASP A 56 -1.55 -3.93 -4.42
C ASP A 56 -1.72 -5.09 -3.43
N VAL A 57 -2.95 -5.32 -2.97
CA VAL A 57 -3.24 -6.28 -1.91
C VAL A 57 -3.66 -7.63 -2.48
N ASP A 58 -3.12 -8.70 -1.90
CA ASP A 58 -3.59 -10.08 -2.09
C ASP A 58 -4.11 -10.59 -0.73
N ARG A 59 -5.41 -10.41 -0.52
CA ARG A 59 -6.08 -10.81 0.73
C ARG A 59 -6.13 -12.33 0.91
N ALA A 60 -6.20 -13.10 -0.17
CA ALA A 60 -6.19 -14.56 -0.09
C ALA A 60 -4.88 -15.08 0.53
N ARG A 61 -3.77 -14.39 0.24
CA ARG A 61 -2.46 -14.68 0.82
C ARG A 61 -2.11 -13.83 2.05
N GLY A 62 -2.91 -12.80 2.34
CA GLY A 62 -2.69 -11.87 3.45
C GLY A 62 -1.42 -11.03 3.27
N ILE A 63 -1.13 -10.63 2.03
CA ILE A 63 0.05 -9.84 1.67
C ILE A 63 -0.36 -8.58 0.92
N VAL A 64 0.47 -7.55 0.98
CA VAL A 64 0.37 -6.34 0.18
C VAL A 64 1.72 -6.05 -0.45
N THR A 65 1.67 -5.62 -1.70
CA THR A 65 2.81 -5.28 -2.53
C THR A 65 2.77 -3.80 -2.81
N PHE A 66 3.73 -3.05 -2.29
CA PHE A 66 3.94 -1.64 -2.61
C PHE A 66 4.86 -1.54 -3.82
N LYS A 67 4.38 -0.94 -4.90
CA LYS A 67 5.13 -0.73 -6.14
C LYS A 67 5.41 0.75 -6.29
N ARG A 68 6.66 1.13 -6.52
CA ARG A 68 7.02 2.54 -6.70
C ARG A 68 6.31 3.07 -7.93
N LYS A 69 5.67 4.23 -7.79
CA LYS A 69 5.18 5.02 -8.90
C LYS A 69 6.39 5.43 -9.70
N THR A 70 6.62 4.82 -10.85
CA THR A 70 7.61 5.31 -11.80
C THR A 70 7.22 6.73 -12.11
N ALA A 71 7.96 7.71 -11.60
CA ALA A 71 7.76 9.11 -11.94
C ALA A 71 7.84 9.19 -13.47
N ARG A 72 6.70 9.47 -14.10
CA ARG A 72 6.68 9.82 -15.51
C ARG A 72 7.31 11.21 -15.56
N GLY A 73 8.59 11.25 -15.94
CA GLY A 73 9.36 12.47 -16.14
C GLY A 73 8.75 13.38 -17.20
#